data_AF-A0A401RHL7-F1
#
_entry.id   AF-A0A401RHL7-F1
#
_cell.length_a   1.000
_cell.length_b   1.000
_cell.length_c   1.000
_cell.angle_alpha   90.00
_cell.angle_beta   90.00
_cell.angle_gamma   90.00
#
_symmetry.space_group_name_H-M   'P 1'
#
loop_
_entity.id
_entity.type
_entity.pdbx_description
1 polymer ?
#
loop_
_entity_poly.entity_id
_entity_poly.type
_entity_poly.pdbx_seq_one_letter_code
_entity_poly.pdbx_strand_id
1 'polypeptide(L)'
;MLEAFRQGLAKQAPGSGASLALPEGVLGDSDGEQLPRDLEEQHDLRVRVQTFENIVTVLNREVASTSNTLMAQERKLKEQETVTAQLRNKIQQHEKSICLKDLVIADLQLRLDILEHTSYDSTLVWAIADFTRKMQDAIDRKVPSIFSPPFFTAHCGYMLCLRLYLNGDGIGANTHLSLFLVIMKGKYDAILEWPFSKKVTQ
;
A
#
# COMPACT_ATOMS: atom_id res chain seq x y z
N MET A 1 26.02 1.72 17.63
CA MET A 1 26.71 2.76 18.41
C MET A 1 26.58 2.55 19.94
N LEU A 2 26.26 1.33 20.39
CA LEU A 2 26.11 0.96 21.82
C LEU A 2 27.18 -0.06 22.30
N GLU A 3 28.05 -0.54 21.40
CA GLU A 3 29.13 -1.49 21.74
C GLU A 3 30.39 -0.83 22.35
N ALA A 4 30.53 0.51 22.27
CA ALA A 4 31.80 1.19 22.55
C ALA A 4 32.02 1.59 24.02
N PHE A 5 30.98 1.59 24.87
CA PHE A 5 31.08 2.12 26.24
C PHE A 5 31.34 1.07 27.33
N ARG A 6 31.41 -0.22 26.94
CA ARG A 6 31.57 -1.34 27.90
C ARG A 6 33.03 -1.73 28.18
N GLN A 7 34.01 -1.14 27.48
CA GLN A 7 35.44 -1.51 27.59
C GLN A 7 36.29 -0.62 28.52
N GLY A 8 35.72 0.43 29.14
CA GLY A 8 36.53 1.42 29.88
C GLY A 8 36.77 1.18 31.38
N LEU A 9 36.08 0.24 32.04
CA LEU A 9 36.03 0.19 33.52
C LEU A 9 36.56 -1.10 34.17
N ALA A 10 37.42 -1.85 33.49
CA ALA A 10 38.05 -3.02 34.09
C ALA A 10 39.53 -3.11 33.68
N LYS A 11 40.40 -2.37 34.39
CA LYS A 11 41.83 -2.68 34.59
C LYS A 11 42.53 -1.58 35.39
N GLN A 12 42.71 -1.79 36.70
CA GLN A 12 44.02 -1.76 37.40
C GLN A 12 43.88 -1.71 38.93
N ALA A 13 44.13 -2.86 39.53
CA ALA A 13 44.99 -3.07 40.71
C ALA A 13 45.59 -4.49 40.52
N PRO A 14 46.78 -4.88 41.02
CA PRO A 14 47.36 -4.42 42.28
C PRO A 14 48.91 -4.23 42.34
N GLY A 15 49.37 -3.59 43.42
CA GLY A 15 50.58 -3.96 44.16
C GLY A 15 51.94 -3.36 43.72
N SER A 16 52.60 -2.64 44.64
CA SER A 16 53.93 -3.01 45.18
C SER A 16 54.38 -1.96 46.20
N GLY A 17 54.90 -2.44 47.33
CA GLY A 17 55.48 -1.58 48.37
C GLY A 17 56.82 -0.98 47.98
N ALA A 18 57.14 0.13 48.62
CA ALA A 18 58.50 0.61 48.83
C ALA A 18 58.56 1.33 50.19
N SER A 19 59.44 0.82 51.05
CA SER A 19 59.86 1.42 52.32
C SER A 19 61.08 2.32 52.08
N LEU A 20 61.39 3.16 53.09
CA LEU A 20 62.54 4.08 53.26
C LEU A 20 62.28 5.51 52.72
N ALA A 21 62.55 6.61 53.43
CA ALA A 21 63.28 6.84 54.66
C ALA A 21 62.78 8.14 55.34
N LEU A 22 62.93 8.22 56.67
CA LEU A 22 62.90 9.48 57.41
C LEU A 22 64.12 10.33 57.03
N PRO A 23 64.00 11.67 57.09
CA PRO A 23 65.00 12.40 57.84
C PRO A 23 64.39 13.30 58.91
N GLU A 24 65.18 13.43 59.97
CA GLU A 24 64.94 14.25 61.14
C GLU A 24 64.84 15.74 60.83
N GLY A 25 63.90 16.39 61.51
CA GLY A 25 64.14 17.59 62.32
C GLY A 25 64.70 18.84 61.63
N VAL A 26 63.81 19.81 61.38
CA VAL A 26 64.05 21.19 61.81
C VAL A 26 62.76 21.73 62.43
N LEU A 27 62.80 21.87 63.75
CA LEU A 27 61.86 22.68 64.53
C LEU A 27 62.05 24.14 64.12
N GLY A 28 61.14 24.64 63.28
CA GLY A 28 60.92 26.04 63.00
C GLY A 28 59.57 26.44 63.58
N ASP A 29 59.63 27.20 64.66
CA ASP A 29 58.53 27.71 65.48
C ASP A 29 57.54 28.56 64.66
N SER A 30 56.39 27.98 64.26
CA SER A 30 55.12 28.66 63.93
C SER A 30 54.02 27.69 63.45
N ASP A 31 53.45 26.83 64.31
CA ASP A 31 52.35 25.92 63.89
C ASP A 31 51.31 25.62 65.00
N GLY A 32 50.86 26.66 65.71
CA GLY A 32 49.70 26.58 66.62
C GLY A 32 48.33 26.78 65.94
N GLU A 33 48.33 27.23 64.67
CA GLU A 33 47.11 27.62 63.93
C GLU A 33 46.82 26.75 62.68
N GLN A 34 47.62 25.72 62.41
CA GLN A 34 47.47 24.84 61.24
C GLN A 34 46.51 23.66 61.50
N LEU A 35 46.61 22.99 62.66
CA LEU A 35 45.71 21.87 63.02
C LEU A 35 44.21 22.18 62.96
N PRO A 36 43.73 23.35 63.41
CA PRO A 36 42.31 23.71 63.30
C PRO A 36 41.89 23.92 61.85
N ARG A 37 42.76 24.50 61.02
CA ARG A 37 42.51 24.75 59.59
C ARG A 37 42.45 23.45 58.78
N ASP A 38 43.33 22.50 59.06
CA ASP A 38 43.35 21.19 58.39
C ASP A 38 42.10 20.35 58.70
N LEU A 39 41.57 20.44 59.93
CA LEU A 39 40.33 19.79 60.34
C LEU A 39 39.08 20.43 59.69
N GLU A 40 39.10 21.74 59.51
CA GLU A 40 38.03 22.51 58.87
C GLU A 40 37.99 22.23 57.36
N GLU A 41 39.14 22.15 56.69
CA GLU A 41 39.25 21.68 55.30
C GLU A 41 38.81 20.21 55.15
N GLN A 42 39.19 19.32 56.08
CA GLN A 42 38.70 17.93 56.08
C GLN A 42 37.19 17.84 56.22
N HIS A 43 36.59 18.71 57.04
CA HIS A 43 35.15 18.78 57.24
C HIS A 43 34.45 19.29 55.96
N ASP A 44 34.95 20.37 55.36
CA ASP A 44 34.43 20.91 54.10
C ASP A 44 34.50 19.88 52.96
N LEU A 45 35.65 19.20 52.84
CA LEU A 45 35.84 18.16 51.82
C LEU A 45 34.85 16.99 52.02
N ARG A 46 34.56 16.61 53.27
CA ARG A 46 33.56 15.59 53.60
C ARG A 46 32.15 16.03 53.21
N VAL A 47 31.79 17.29 53.45
CA VAL A 47 30.49 17.85 53.04
C VAL A 47 30.38 17.89 51.52
N ARG A 48 31.45 18.27 50.80
CA ARG A 48 31.50 18.22 49.33
C ARG A 48 31.35 16.80 48.79
N VAL A 49 32.08 15.84 49.36
CA VAL A 49 31.96 14.42 48.97
C VAL A 49 30.53 13.93 49.19
N GLN A 50 29.93 14.21 50.35
CA GLN A 50 28.53 13.83 50.62
C GLN A 50 27.54 14.47 49.64
N THR A 51 27.77 15.73 49.27
CA THR A 51 26.95 16.44 48.29
C THR A 51 27.07 15.81 46.90
N PHE A 52 28.28 15.44 46.48
CA PHE A 52 28.49 14.74 45.21
C PHE A 52 27.87 13.34 45.22
N GLU A 53 27.97 12.59 46.31
CA GLU A 53 27.30 11.29 46.46
C GLU A 53 25.78 11.42 46.29
N ASN A 54 25.17 12.44 46.91
CA ASN A 54 23.74 12.72 46.77
C ASN A 54 23.37 13.07 45.32
N ILE A 55 24.17 13.89 44.64
CA ILE A 55 23.94 14.23 43.22
C ILE A 55 24.03 12.98 42.35
N VAL A 56 25.06 12.14 42.54
CA VAL A 56 25.24 10.91 41.77
C VAL A 56 24.07 9.94 41.97
N THR A 57 23.56 9.81 43.20
CA THR A 57 22.40 8.93 43.47
C THR A 57 21.13 9.43 42.78
N VAL A 58 20.86 10.74 42.80
CA VAL A 58 19.72 11.35 42.10
C VAL A 58 19.87 11.15 40.58
N LEU A 59 21.04 11.48 40.02
CA LEU A 59 21.31 11.29 38.60
C LEU A 59 21.17 9.82 38.17
N ASN A 60 21.68 8.87 38.96
CA ASN A 60 21.51 7.45 38.66
C ASN A 60 20.02 7.04 38.64
N ARG A 61 19.22 7.57 39.56
CA ARG A 61 17.77 7.32 39.58
C ARG A 61 17.08 7.94 38.36
N GLU A 62 17.45 9.14 37.96
CA GLU A 62 16.91 9.81 36.77
C GLU A 62 17.30 9.09 35.48
N VAL A 63 18.54 8.62 35.37
CA VAL A 63 19.02 7.80 34.26
C VAL A 63 18.24 6.48 34.19
N ALA A 64 18.04 5.80 35.31
CA ALA A 64 17.25 4.57 35.36
C ALA A 64 15.78 4.81 34.97
N SER A 65 15.17 5.90 35.45
CA SER A 65 13.80 6.30 35.12
C SER A 65 13.63 6.59 33.62
N THR A 66 14.56 7.37 33.06
CA THR A 66 14.58 7.71 31.63
C THR A 66 14.78 6.46 30.78
N SER A 67 15.69 5.57 31.18
CA SER A 67 15.95 4.30 30.50
C SER A 67 14.68 3.42 30.43
N ASN A 68 13.96 3.29 31.55
CA ASN A 68 12.71 2.53 31.59
C ASN A 68 11.63 3.12 30.68
N THR A 69 11.51 4.45 30.66
CA THR A 69 10.54 5.15 29.81
C THR A 69 10.86 4.95 28.33
N LEU A 70 12.14 5.04 27.96
CA LEU A 70 12.62 4.83 26.59
C LEU A 70 12.34 3.38 26.14
N MET A 71 12.65 2.39 26.97
CA MET A 71 12.32 0.98 26.66
C MET A 71 10.81 0.75 26.48
N ALA A 72 9.97 1.40 27.29
CA ALA A 72 8.52 1.30 27.14
C ALA A 72 8.02 1.93 25.82
N GLN A 73 8.61 3.06 25.41
CA GLN A 73 8.29 3.69 24.13
C GLN A 73 8.76 2.86 22.93
N GLU A 74 9.96 2.28 22.98
CA GLU A 74 10.46 1.39 21.93
C GLU A 74 9.55 0.17 21.71
N ARG A 75 9.03 -0.42 22.79
CA ARG A 75 8.06 -1.53 22.70
C ARG A 75 6.77 -1.10 22.01
N LYS A 76 6.22 0.07 22.40
CA LYS A 76 5.02 0.63 21.77
C LYS A 76 5.24 0.96 20.30
N LEU A 77 6.42 1.47 19.93
CA LEU A 77 6.77 1.78 18.55
C LEU A 77 6.80 0.51 17.69
N LYS A 78 7.44 -0.56 18.19
CA LYS A 78 7.43 -1.86 17.50
C LYS A 78 6.01 -2.41 17.34
N GLU A 79 5.18 -2.31 18.36
CA GLU A 79 3.79 -2.76 18.28
C GLU A 79 3.00 -1.95 17.24
N GLN A 80 3.14 -0.62 17.25
CA GLN A 80 2.55 0.26 16.23
C GLN A 80 3.04 -0.05 14.81
N GLU A 81 4.32 -0.35 14.63
CA GLU A 81 4.87 -0.76 13.32
C GLU A 81 4.22 -2.05 12.83
N THR A 82 4.03 -3.04 13.70
CA THR A 82 3.36 -4.30 13.33
C THR A 82 1.89 -4.09 12.94
N VAL A 83 1.15 -3.29 13.71
CA VAL A 83 -0.25 -2.96 13.40
C VAL A 83 -0.35 -2.18 12.09
N THR A 84 0.54 -1.22 11.89
CA THR A 84 0.60 -0.44 10.64
C THR A 84 0.87 -1.34 9.44
N ALA A 85 1.79 -2.30 9.56
CA ALA A 85 2.07 -3.26 8.50
C ALA A 85 0.85 -4.16 8.21
N GLN A 86 0.14 -4.62 9.24
CA GLN A 86 -1.08 -5.42 9.07
C GLN A 86 -2.20 -4.63 8.38
N LEU A 87 -2.41 -3.38 8.76
CA LEU A 87 -3.41 -2.51 8.14
C LEU A 87 -3.08 -2.21 6.68
N ARG A 88 -1.81 -1.95 6.36
CA ARG A 88 -1.36 -1.79 4.97
C ARG A 88 -1.67 -3.03 4.12
N ASN A 89 -1.40 -4.23 4.65
CA ASN A 89 -1.73 -5.47 3.96
C ASN A 89 -3.24 -5.62 3.73
N LYS A 90 -4.08 -5.29 4.73
CA LYS A 90 -5.54 -5.30 4.57
C LYS A 90 -6.03 -4.31 3.52
N ILE A 91 -5.48 -3.09 3.51
CA ILE A 91 -5.79 -2.07 2.49
C ILE A 91 -5.45 -2.61 1.11
N GLN A 92 -4.24 -3.13 0.92
CA GLN A 92 -3.82 -3.69 -0.37
C GLN A 92 -4.71 -4.85 -0.83
N GLN A 93 -5.16 -5.71 0.10
CA GLN A 93 -6.09 -6.80 -0.22
C GLN A 93 -7.47 -6.27 -0.64
N HIS A 94 -7.98 -5.24 0.04
CA HIS A 94 -9.25 -4.62 -0.31
C HIS A 94 -9.19 -3.89 -1.66
N GLU A 95 -8.11 -3.16 -1.94
CA GLU A 95 -7.89 -2.51 -3.25
C GLU A 95 -7.93 -3.52 -4.40
N LYS A 96 -7.25 -4.67 -4.25
CA LYS A 96 -7.31 -5.77 -5.23
C LYS A 96 -8.74 -6.30 -5.40
N SER A 97 -9.46 -6.49 -4.29
CA SER A 97 -10.85 -6.94 -4.35
C SER A 97 -11.78 -5.94 -5.04
N ILE A 98 -11.54 -4.63 -4.86
CA ILE A 98 -12.32 -3.57 -5.52
C ILE A 98 -12.11 -3.66 -7.03
N CYS A 99 -10.86 -3.70 -7.49
CA CYS A 99 -10.55 -3.82 -8.91
C CYS A 99 -11.22 -5.04 -9.57
N LEU A 100 -11.21 -6.20 -8.89
CA LEU A 100 -11.92 -7.38 -9.39
C LEU A 100 -13.43 -7.20 -9.44
N LYS A 101 -14.02 -6.54 -8.43
CA LYS A 101 -15.46 -6.26 -8.41
C LYS A 101 -15.86 -5.26 -9.48
N ASP A 102 -15.06 -4.23 -9.75
CA ASP A 102 -15.31 -3.27 -10.83
C ASP A 102 -15.36 -3.96 -12.20
N LEU A 103 -14.45 -4.92 -12.43
CA LEU A 103 -14.47 -5.74 -13.65
C LEU A 103 -15.76 -6.58 -13.76
N VAL A 104 -16.20 -7.20 -12.66
CA VAL A 104 -17.46 -7.98 -12.63
C VAL A 104 -18.67 -7.07 -12.85
N ILE A 105 -18.68 -5.88 -12.26
CA ILE A 105 -19.76 -4.90 -12.44
C ILE A 105 -19.85 -4.48 -13.91
N ALA A 106 -18.73 -4.21 -14.57
CA ALA A 106 -18.70 -3.86 -15.98
C ALA A 106 -19.24 -5.01 -16.88
N ASP A 107 -18.88 -6.27 -16.60
CA ASP A 107 -19.44 -7.44 -17.30
C ASP A 107 -20.95 -7.58 -17.09
N LEU A 108 -21.42 -7.38 -15.85
CA LEU A 108 -22.86 -7.45 -15.55
C LEU A 108 -23.65 -6.31 -16.19
N GLN A 109 -23.10 -5.09 -16.24
CA GLN A 109 -23.70 -3.96 -16.94
C GLN A 109 -23.86 -4.25 -18.43
N LEU A 110 -22.82 -4.82 -19.07
CA LEU A 110 -22.89 -5.24 -20.47
C LEU A 110 -23.98 -6.30 -20.70
N ARG A 111 -24.09 -7.28 -19.79
CA ARG A 111 -25.14 -8.31 -19.88
C ARG A 111 -26.54 -7.75 -19.68
N LEU A 112 -26.70 -6.79 -18.78
CA LEU A 112 -27.99 -6.12 -18.57
C LEU A 112 -28.38 -5.30 -19.80
N ASP A 113 -27.47 -4.52 -20.36
CA ASP A 113 -27.69 -3.76 -21.60
C ASP A 113 -28.12 -4.68 -22.75
N ILE A 114 -27.43 -5.82 -22.89
CA ILE A 114 -27.84 -6.87 -23.84
C ILE A 114 -29.26 -7.33 -23.55
N LEU A 115 -29.60 -7.71 -22.31
CA LEU A 115 -30.92 -8.23 -21.95
C LEU A 115 -32.04 -7.21 -22.14
N GLU A 116 -31.81 -5.94 -21.81
CA GLU A 116 -32.76 -4.84 -22.00
C GLU A 116 -33.06 -4.61 -23.49
N HIS A 117 -32.07 -4.82 -24.35
CA HIS A 117 -32.19 -4.66 -25.79
C HIS A 117 -32.46 -5.96 -26.55
N THR A 118 -32.53 -7.09 -25.85
CA THR A 118 -32.77 -8.40 -26.47
C THR A 118 -34.26 -8.57 -26.76
N SER A 119 -34.61 -8.68 -28.04
CA SER A 119 -35.91 -9.18 -28.46
C SER A 119 -35.85 -10.70 -28.72
N TYR A 120 -36.93 -11.41 -28.39
CA TYR A 120 -37.09 -12.86 -28.59
C TYR A 120 -38.16 -13.19 -29.64
N ASP A 121 -38.73 -12.17 -30.26
CA ASP A 121 -39.81 -12.23 -31.24
C ASP A 121 -39.29 -12.21 -32.69
N SER A 122 -37.99 -12.50 -32.89
CA SER A 122 -37.29 -12.46 -34.17
C SER A 122 -37.27 -11.09 -34.88
N THR A 123 -37.76 -10.03 -34.24
CA THR A 123 -37.85 -8.69 -34.82
C THR A 123 -36.90 -7.74 -34.09
N LEU A 124 -36.05 -7.05 -34.84
CA LEU A 124 -35.14 -6.05 -34.28
C LEU A 124 -35.47 -4.67 -34.86
N VAL A 125 -35.72 -3.70 -33.97
CA VAL A 125 -35.76 -2.27 -34.32
C VAL A 125 -34.48 -1.62 -33.83
N TRP A 126 -33.61 -1.24 -34.75
CA TRP A 126 -32.31 -0.64 -34.42
C TRP A 126 -32.25 0.84 -34.80
N ALA A 127 -32.32 1.71 -33.79
CA ALA A 127 -32.16 3.14 -33.96
C ALA A 127 -30.67 3.53 -33.90
N ILE A 128 -30.19 4.24 -34.93
CA ILE A 128 -28.80 4.69 -35.00
C ILE A 128 -28.71 6.15 -34.55
N ALA A 129 -28.36 6.35 -33.28
CA ALA A 129 -28.03 7.67 -32.76
C ALA A 129 -26.71 8.21 -33.35
N ASP A 130 -26.59 9.54 -33.43
CA ASP A 130 -25.42 10.28 -33.92
C ASP A 130 -24.95 9.87 -35.32
N PHE A 131 -25.90 9.70 -36.24
CA PHE A 131 -25.63 9.21 -37.60
C PHE A 131 -24.54 10.00 -38.32
N THR A 132 -24.59 11.34 -38.31
CA THR A 132 -23.62 12.20 -38.99
C THR A 132 -22.19 11.97 -38.49
N ARG A 133 -22.01 11.87 -37.16
CA ARG A 133 -20.70 11.59 -36.55
C ARG A 133 -20.20 10.21 -36.97
N LYS A 134 -21.04 9.18 -36.83
CA LYS A 134 -20.68 7.80 -37.18
C LYS A 134 -20.39 7.62 -38.67
N MET A 135 -21.10 8.36 -39.53
CA MET A 135 -20.82 8.40 -40.96
C MET A 135 -19.44 8.99 -41.23
N GLN A 136 -19.09 10.10 -40.60
CA GLN A 136 -17.76 10.69 -40.74
C GLN A 136 -16.67 9.74 -40.24
N ASP A 137 -16.88 9.06 -39.10
CA ASP A 137 -15.93 8.07 -38.58
C ASP A 137 -15.75 6.87 -39.54
N ALA A 138 -16.80 6.50 -40.28
CA ALA A 138 -16.74 5.46 -41.31
C ALA A 138 -16.01 5.93 -42.58
N ILE A 139 -16.21 7.18 -43.01
CA ILE A 139 -15.48 7.80 -44.12
C ILE A 139 -13.98 7.93 -43.79
N ASP A 140 -13.67 8.41 -42.59
CA ASP A 140 -12.32 8.53 -42.05
C ASP A 140 -11.67 7.16 -41.76
N ARG A 141 -12.42 6.06 -41.91
CA ARG A 141 -12.02 4.67 -41.61
C ARG A 141 -11.58 4.44 -40.16
N LYS A 142 -11.98 5.30 -39.23
CA LYS A 142 -11.74 5.12 -37.79
C LYS A 142 -12.59 3.98 -37.24
N VAL A 143 -13.88 3.98 -37.59
CA VAL A 143 -14.85 2.96 -37.20
C VAL A 143 -15.63 2.54 -38.44
N PRO A 144 -15.17 1.52 -39.17
CA PRO A 144 -15.74 1.18 -40.49
C PRO A 144 -17.12 0.53 -40.39
N SER A 145 -17.46 -0.07 -39.26
CA SER A 145 -18.74 -0.75 -39.06
C SER A 145 -19.23 -0.65 -37.62
N ILE A 146 -20.53 -0.69 -37.43
CA ILE A 146 -21.20 -0.76 -36.13
C ILE A 146 -22.04 -2.03 -36.01
N PHE A 147 -22.18 -2.55 -34.79
CA PHE A 147 -23.01 -3.70 -34.49
C PHE A 147 -24.33 -3.27 -33.83
N SER A 148 -25.42 -3.94 -34.16
CA SER A 148 -26.66 -3.84 -33.40
C SER A 148 -26.55 -4.62 -32.08
N PRO A 149 -27.42 -4.35 -31.10
CA PRO A 149 -27.67 -5.27 -30.01
C PRO A 149 -28.02 -6.67 -30.54
N PRO A 150 -27.66 -7.74 -29.83
CA PRO A 150 -28.04 -9.09 -30.20
C PRO A 150 -29.54 -9.31 -29.99
N PHE A 151 -30.15 -10.12 -30.85
CA PHE A 151 -31.54 -10.52 -30.77
C PHE A 151 -31.66 -12.01 -31.09
N PHE A 152 -32.77 -12.63 -30.70
CA PHE A 152 -32.98 -14.05 -30.90
C PHE A 152 -34.13 -14.32 -31.86
N THR A 153 -34.01 -15.41 -32.62
CA THR A 153 -35.11 -15.90 -33.45
C THR A 153 -36.27 -16.47 -32.60
N ALA A 154 -36.00 -16.90 -31.36
CA ALA A 154 -36.95 -17.44 -30.39
C ALA A 154 -36.30 -17.51 -29.00
N HIS A 155 -37.07 -17.82 -27.94
CA HIS A 155 -36.55 -17.95 -26.56
C HIS A 155 -35.37 -18.93 -26.43
N CYS A 156 -35.43 -20.06 -27.16
CA CYS A 156 -34.33 -21.03 -27.29
C CYS A 156 -33.85 -21.11 -28.76
N GLY A 157 -33.70 -19.95 -29.42
CA GLY A 157 -33.35 -19.85 -30.84
C GLY A 157 -31.89 -19.46 -31.10
N TYR A 158 -31.58 -19.18 -32.37
CA TYR A 158 -30.26 -18.65 -32.75
C TYR A 158 -30.11 -17.23 -32.21
N MET A 159 -28.90 -16.90 -31.77
CA MET A 159 -28.51 -15.54 -31.42
C MET A 159 -27.98 -14.85 -32.68
N LEU A 160 -28.52 -13.68 -33.02
CA LEU A 160 -28.19 -12.93 -34.21
C LEU A 160 -27.81 -11.49 -33.84
N CYS A 161 -26.99 -10.83 -34.65
CA CYS A 161 -26.85 -9.38 -34.64
C CYS A 161 -26.68 -8.85 -36.07
N LEU A 162 -26.91 -7.56 -36.26
CA LEU A 162 -26.68 -6.89 -37.53
C LEU A 162 -25.33 -6.17 -37.48
N ARG A 163 -24.59 -6.23 -38.58
CA ARG A 163 -23.38 -5.43 -38.79
C ARG A 163 -23.60 -4.47 -39.94
N LEU A 164 -23.46 -3.18 -39.64
CA LEU A 164 -23.72 -2.10 -40.57
C LEU A 164 -22.45 -1.34 -40.91
N TYR A 165 -22.22 -1.15 -42.21
CA TYR A 165 -21.18 -0.32 -42.78
C TYR A 165 -21.83 0.90 -43.42
N LEU A 166 -21.69 2.04 -42.76
CA LEU A 166 -22.32 3.29 -43.18
C LEU A 166 -21.74 3.79 -44.51
N ASN A 167 -20.45 3.58 -44.74
CA ASN A 167 -19.74 3.95 -45.96
C ASN A 167 -19.49 2.74 -46.89
N GLY A 168 -20.31 1.69 -46.77
CA GLY A 168 -20.28 0.51 -47.62
C GLY A 168 -19.12 -0.45 -47.39
N ASP A 169 -19.29 -1.68 -47.87
CA ASP A 169 -18.29 -2.74 -47.83
C ASP A 169 -18.25 -3.50 -49.16
N GLY A 170 -17.08 -4.08 -49.48
CA GLY A 170 -16.85 -4.84 -50.71
C GLY A 170 -17.20 -4.07 -51.99
N ILE A 171 -18.09 -4.64 -52.82
CA ILE A 171 -18.51 -4.07 -54.11
C ILE A 171 -19.25 -2.73 -53.91
N GLY A 172 -19.90 -2.53 -52.77
CA GLY A 172 -20.63 -1.30 -52.42
C GLY A 172 -19.80 -0.25 -51.70
N ALA A 173 -18.48 -0.43 -51.57
CA ALA A 173 -17.62 0.47 -50.81
C ALA A 173 -17.71 1.92 -51.32
N ASN A 174 -17.90 2.86 -50.39
CA ASN A 174 -18.06 4.30 -50.61
C ASN A 174 -19.25 4.73 -51.48
N THR A 175 -20.17 3.82 -51.81
CA THR A 175 -21.31 4.12 -52.70
C THR A 175 -22.65 3.74 -52.08
N HIS A 176 -22.70 2.66 -51.30
CA HIS A 176 -23.91 2.15 -50.70
C HIS A 176 -23.71 1.94 -49.20
N LEU A 177 -24.82 1.82 -48.50
CA LEU A 177 -24.83 1.29 -47.14
C LEU A 177 -24.87 -0.24 -47.21
N SER A 178 -23.99 -0.91 -46.47
CA SER A 178 -23.92 -2.38 -46.48
C SER A 178 -24.33 -2.93 -45.11
N LEU A 179 -25.31 -3.83 -45.10
CA LEU A 179 -25.86 -4.44 -43.90
C LEU A 179 -25.73 -5.96 -43.99
N PHE A 180 -25.21 -6.58 -42.93
CA PHE A 180 -25.01 -8.02 -42.83
C PHE A 180 -25.72 -8.57 -41.61
N LEU A 181 -26.31 -9.76 -41.74
CA LEU A 181 -26.75 -10.56 -40.62
C LEU A 181 -25.61 -11.45 -40.15
N VAL A 182 -25.30 -11.40 -38.86
CA VAL A 182 -24.23 -12.18 -38.23
C VAL A 182 -24.87 -13.16 -37.25
N ILE A 183 -24.55 -14.44 -37.40
CA ILE A 183 -24.95 -15.48 -36.45
C ILE A 183 -23.91 -15.50 -35.33
N MET A 184 -24.36 -15.26 -34.10
CA MET A 184 -23.53 -15.27 -32.90
C MET A 184 -23.64 -16.62 -32.20
N LYS A 185 -22.61 -16.97 -31.43
CA LYS A 185 -22.64 -18.18 -30.60
C LYS A 185 -23.67 -18.03 -29.47
N GLY A 186 -24.75 -18.80 -29.55
CA GLY A 186 -25.82 -18.84 -28.55
C GLY A 186 -25.62 -19.94 -27.51
N LYS A 187 -26.36 -19.83 -26.39
CA LYS A 187 -26.37 -20.85 -25.33
C LYS A 187 -27.03 -22.16 -25.80
N TYR A 188 -27.97 -22.05 -26.73
CA TYR A 188 -28.80 -23.16 -27.19
C TYR A 188 -28.34 -23.76 -28.52
N ASP A 189 -27.18 -23.36 -29.05
CA ASP A 189 -26.69 -23.81 -30.36
C ASP A 189 -26.59 -25.34 -30.50
N ALA A 190 -26.35 -26.05 -29.39
CA ALA A 190 -26.25 -27.52 -29.36
C ALA A 190 -27.58 -28.24 -29.63
N ILE A 191 -28.71 -27.57 -29.41
CA ILE A 191 -30.06 -28.12 -29.66
C ILE A 191 -30.69 -27.58 -30.95
N LEU A 192 -29.97 -26.71 -31.67
CA LEU A 192 -30.43 -26.10 -32.92
C LEU A 192 -29.94 -26.90 -34.13
N GLU A 193 -30.71 -26.87 -35.20
CA GLU A 193 -30.33 -27.49 -36.47
C GLU A 193 -29.22 -26.66 -37.14
N TRP A 194 -28.23 -27.33 -37.71
CA TRP A 194 -27.17 -26.66 -38.47
C TRP A 194 -27.01 -27.32 -39.85
N PRO A 195 -26.76 -26.54 -40.92
CA PRO A 195 -26.52 -25.09 -40.94
C PRO A 195 -27.81 -24.25 -40.78
N PHE A 196 -27.65 -22.96 -40.46
CA PHE A 196 -28.78 -22.03 -40.33
C PHE A 196 -29.60 -21.96 -41.63
N SER A 197 -30.88 -22.32 -41.55
CA SER A 197 -31.79 -22.48 -42.69
C SER A 197 -33.03 -21.57 -42.64
N LYS A 198 -33.10 -20.65 -41.67
CA LYS A 198 -34.26 -19.77 -41.50
C LYS A 198 -34.26 -18.65 -42.55
N LYS A 199 -35.45 -18.32 -43.06
CA LYS A 199 -35.64 -17.22 -44.01
C LYS A 199 -35.45 -15.89 -43.29
N VAL A 200 -34.60 -15.03 -43.86
CA VAL A 200 -34.40 -13.65 -43.40
C VAL A 200 -35.27 -12.73 -44.27
N THR A 201 -36.14 -11.95 -43.65
CA THR A 201 -36.98 -10.95 -44.34
C THR A 201 -36.47 -9.56 -43.97
N GLN A 202 -36.25 -8.73 -45.00
CA GLN A 202 -35.85 -7.31 -44.87
C GLN A 202 -37.09 -6.41 -44.85
#